data_AF-K6W1N2-F1
#
_entry.id   AF-K6W1N2-F1
#
_cell.length_a   1.000
_cell.length_b   1.000
_cell.length_c   1.000
_cell.angle_alpha   90.00
_cell.angle_beta   90.00
_cell.angle_gamma   90.00
#
_symmetry.space_group_name_H-M   'P 1'
#
loop_
_entity.id
_entity.type
_entity.pdbx_description
1 polymer ?
#
loop_
_entity_poly.entity_id
_entity_poly.type
_entity_poly.pdbx_seq_one_letter_code
_entity_poly.pdbx_strand_id
1 'polypeptide(L)'
;MLAAAWFALSGHDVSWPLEPSRYDLLVSTSDGIRRVQVKTTTVRVGHTWKVYLSTAHRERKTYDPDEIDDFFVIAGDLAYYLIPVSAVGGLHAIHLSAYDRFRLVQSP
;
A
#
# COMPACT_ATOMS: atom_id res chain seq x y z
N MET A 1 -7.00 5.84 7.56
CA MET A 1 -6.35 6.22 8.83
C MET A 1 -5.46 5.12 9.41
N LEU A 2 -5.80 3.83 9.33
CA LEU A 2 -4.96 2.73 9.85
C LEU A 2 -3.50 2.76 9.34
N ALA A 3 -3.28 2.98 8.05
CA ALA A 3 -1.93 3.07 7.48
C ALA A 3 -1.10 4.22 8.08
N ALA A 4 -1.69 5.42 8.18
CA ALA A 4 -1.03 6.58 8.79
C ALA A 4 -0.70 6.33 10.27
N ALA A 5 -1.61 5.70 11.02
CA ALA A 5 -1.36 5.33 12.41
C ALA A 5 -0.22 4.32 12.52
N TRP A 6 -0.16 3.30 11.65
CA TRP A 6 0.94 2.33 11.65
C TRP A 6 2.30 3.02 11.41
N PHE A 7 2.38 3.92 10.43
CA PHE A 7 3.61 4.67 10.15
C PHE A 7 4.00 5.58 11.33
N ALA A 8 3.05 6.33 11.89
CA ALA A 8 3.30 7.21 13.03
C ALA A 8 3.77 6.44 14.27
N LEU A 9 3.15 5.30 14.58
CA LEU A 9 3.58 4.41 15.68
C LEU A 9 4.92 3.73 15.41
N SER A 10 5.30 3.60 14.14
CA SER A 10 6.63 3.11 13.73
C SER A 10 7.69 4.23 13.71
N GLY A 11 7.34 5.45 14.16
CA GLY A 11 8.26 6.57 14.27
C GLY A 11 8.44 7.39 12.98
N HIS A 12 7.56 7.23 12.00
CA HIS A 12 7.60 8.01 10.76
C HIS A 12 6.67 9.22 10.82
N ASP A 13 7.12 10.35 10.26
CA ASP A 13 6.24 11.48 10.01
C ASP A 13 5.36 11.21 8.80
N VAL A 14 4.06 11.50 8.93
CA VAL A 14 3.06 11.25 7.90
C VAL A 14 2.34 12.54 7.57
N SER A 15 2.17 12.82 6.28
CA SER A 15 1.34 13.92 5.80
C SER A 15 0.40 13.47 4.67
N TRP A 16 -0.66 14.23 4.45
CA TRP A 16 -1.63 14.04 3.38
C TRP A 16 -1.42 15.09 2.29
N PRO A 17 -1.57 14.72 1.00
CA PRO A 17 -1.57 15.71 -0.06
C PRO A 17 -2.78 16.64 0.09
N LEU A 18 -2.58 17.94 -0.15
CA LEU A 18 -3.64 18.95 -0.10
C LEU A 18 -4.60 18.82 -1.30
N GLU A 19 -4.04 18.48 -2.46
CA GLU A 19 -4.77 18.32 -3.72
C GLU A 19 -5.00 16.84 -4.03
N PRO A 20 -6.06 16.50 -4.82
CA PRO A 20 -6.27 15.13 -5.29
C PRO A 20 -5.02 14.56 -5.94
N SER A 21 -4.50 13.48 -5.34
CA SER A 21 -3.23 12.87 -5.73
C SER A 21 -3.40 11.38 -6.01
N ARG A 22 -2.43 10.79 -6.71
CA ARG A 22 -2.37 9.35 -6.96
C ARG A 22 -1.81 8.55 -5.79
N TYR A 23 -1.46 9.19 -4.69
CA TYR A 23 -1.07 8.54 -3.44
C TYR A 23 -1.96 9.08 -2.32
N ASP A 24 -2.11 8.32 -1.25
CA ASP A 24 -2.90 8.72 -0.10
C ASP A 24 -2.06 9.44 0.96
N LEU A 25 -0.77 9.08 1.07
CA LEU A 25 0.14 9.56 2.11
C LEU A 25 1.52 9.92 1.54
N LEU A 26 2.16 10.91 2.16
CA LEU A 26 3.60 11.12 2.11
C LEU A 26 4.18 10.68 3.45
N VAL A 27 5.18 9.81 3.41
CA VAL A 27 5.84 9.27 4.61
C VAL A 27 7.32 9.66 4.58
N SER A 28 7.77 10.38 5.61
CA SER A 28 9.18 10.70 5.78
C SER A 28 9.92 9.52 6.39
N THR A 29 10.96 9.06 5.70
CA THR A 29 11.84 7.97 6.12
C THR A 29 13.28 8.50 6.20
N SER A 30 14.21 7.68 6.72
CA SER A 30 15.64 8.00 6.70
C SER A 30 16.18 8.25 5.28
N ASP A 31 15.56 7.61 4.30
CA ASP A 31 16.00 7.62 2.90
C ASP A 31 15.28 8.71 2.07
N GLY A 32 14.44 9.52 2.73
CA GLY A 32 13.66 10.59 2.10
C GLY A 32 12.15 10.37 2.20
N ILE A 33 11.40 11.12 1.39
CA ILE A 33 9.93 11.10 1.38
C ILE A 33 9.44 10.03 0.41
N ARG A 34 8.52 9.17 0.86
CA ARG A 34 7.89 8.13 0.05
C ARG A 34 6.42 8.44 -0.20
N ARG A 35 5.97 8.32 -1.44
CA ARG A 35 4.56 8.45 -1.85
C ARG A 35 3.86 7.11 -1.73
N VAL A 36 2.92 7.00 -0.81
CA VAL A 36 2.29 5.73 -0.45
C VAL A 36 0.82 5.72 -0.86
N GLN A 37 0.44 4.73 -1.68
CA GLN A 37 -0.96 4.42 -1.97
C GLN A 37 -1.45 3.33 -1.02
N VAL A 38 -2.51 3.60 -0.29
CA VAL A 38 -3.14 2.64 0.62
C VAL A 38 -4.16 1.80 -0.14
N LYS A 39 -4.16 0.49 0.12
CA LYS A 39 -5.21 -0.43 -0.35
C LYS A 39 -5.68 -1.27 0.82
N THR A 40 -6.96 -1.59 0.84
CA THR A 40 -7.54 -2.52 1.81
C THR A 40 -8.18 -3.68 1.06
N THR A 41 -8.18 -4.86 1.68
CA THR A 41 -8.92 -5.99 1.12
C THR A 41 -9.49 -6.88 2.22
N THR A 42 -10.73 -7.31 2.02
CA THR A 42 -11.38 -8.40 2.76
C THR A 42 -11.73 -9.56 1.81
N VAL A 43 -11.21 -9.54 0.58
CA VAL A 43 -11.46 -10.56 -0.42
C VAL A 43 -10.44 -11.68 -0.28
N ARG A 44 -10.92 -12.88 0.05
CA ARG A 44 -10.10 -14.09 0.16
C ARG A 44 -10.33 -15.01 -1.05
N VAL A 45 -9.24 -15.53 -1.61
CA VAL A 45 -9.26 -16.52 -2.70
C VAL A 45 -8.38 -17.69 -2.29
N GLY A 46 -9.02 -18.85 -2.03
CA GLY A 46 -8.34 -19.98 -1.41
C GLY A 46 -7.74 -19.61 -0.05
N HIS A 47 -6.44 -19.86 0.14
CA HIS A 47 -5.76 -19.60 1.40
C HIS A 47 -5.16 -18.19 1.53
N THR A 48 -5.28 -17.33 0.50
CA THR A 48 -4.63 -16.01 0.43
C THR A 48 -5.64 -14.88 0.25
N TRP A 49 -5.26 -13.68 0.65
CA TRP A 49 -5.98 -12.45 0.33
C TRP A 49 -5.67 -11.99 -1.09
N LYS A 50 -6.69 -11.53 -1.81
CA LYS A 50 -6.57 -10.90 -3.12
C LYS A 50 -6.81 -9.40 -2.95
N VAL A 51 -5.89 -8.57 -3.41
CA VAL A 51 -6.04 -7.11 -3.39
C VAL A 51 -6.07 -6.56 -4.81
N TYR A 52 -6.96 -5.62 -5.07
CA TYR A 52 -6.95 -4.83 -6.29
C TYR A 52 -6.09 -3.60 -6.09
N LEU A 53 -5.10 -3.42 -6.96
CA LEU A 53 -4.13 -2.34 -6.88
C LEU A 53 -4.48 -1.19 -7.81
N SER A 54 -5.40 -1.36 -8.75
CA SER A 54 -5.84 -0.29 -9.64
C SER A 54 -6.80 0.70 -8.95
N THR A 55 -7.07 1.82 -9.62
CA THR A 55 -8.18 2.70 -9.26
C THR A 55 -9.53 1.99 -9.41
N ALA A 56 -10.53 2.40 -8.62
CA ALA A 56 -11.88 1.86 -8.66
C ALA A 56 -12.80 2.58 -9.66
N HIS A 57 -12.28 3.55 -10.42
CA HIS A 57 -13.04 4.32 -11.39
C HIS A 57 -13.41 3.51 -12.64
N ARG A 58 -14.25 4.11 -13.49
CA ARG A 58 -14.83 3.50 -14.70
C ARG A 58 -13.76 2.92 -15.64
N GLU A 59 -12.56 3.49 -15.63
CA GLU A 59 -11.35 2.90 -16.20
C GLU A 59 -10.39 2.52 -15.07
N ARG A 60 -10.04 1.23 -15.00
CA ARG A 60 -9.04 0.73 -14.05
C ARG A 60 -7.66 1.10 -14.55
N LYS A 61 -7.02 2.08 -13.90
CA LYS A 61 -5.63 2.45 -14.18
C LYS A 61 -4.70 1.85 -13.12
N THR A 62 -3.58 1.29 -13.57
CA THR A 62 -2.46 0.85 -12.72
C THR A 62 -1.63 2.05 -12.29
N TYR A 63 -0.71 1.83 -11.34
CA TYR A 63 0.17 2.88 -10.86
C TYR A 63 1.58 2.69 -11.40
N ASP A 64 2.21 3.80 -11.78
CA ASP A 64 3.59 3.83 -12.26
C ASP A 64 4.56 4.25 -11.14
N PRO A 65 5.85 3.88 -11.22
CA PRO A 65 6.90 4.34 -10.29
C PRO A 65 7.03 5.88 -10.19
N ASP A 66 6.63 6.60 -11.23
CA ASP A 66 6.61 8.06 -11.23
C ASP A 66 5.42 8.63 -10.47
N GLU A 67 4.39 7.82 -10.15
CA GLU A 67 3.18 8.24 -9.45
C GLU A 67 3.25 7.94 -7.95
N ILE A 68 3.74 6.75 -7.59
CA ILE A 68 3.84 6.28 -6.21
C ILE A 68 5.14 5.51 -6.01
N ASP A 69 5.56 5.37 -4.77
CA ASP A 69 6.70 4.55 -4.37
C ASP A 69 6.26 3.17 -3.90
N ASP A 70 5.25 3.14 -3.02
CA ASP A 70 4.84 1.93 -2.33
C ASP A 70 3.31 1.80 -2.26
N PHE A 71 2.85 0.55 -2.27
CA PHE A 71 1.52 0.19 -1.81
C PHE A 71 1.57 -0.22 -0.33
N PHE A 72 0.79 0.45 0.52
CA PHE A 72 0.51 -0.03 1.86
C PHE A 72 -0.81 -0.81 1.85
N VAL A 73 -0.74 -2.14 1.99
CA VAL A 73 -1.92 -3.01 1.93
C VAL A 73 -2.32 -3.49 3.31
N ILE A 74 -3.60 -3.36 3.64
CA ILE A 74 -4.22 -3.90 4.86
C ILE A 74 -5.17 -5.03 4.47
N ALA A 75 -4.85 -6.25 4.90
CA ALA A 75 -5.70 -7.42 4.73
C ALA A 75 -6.77 -7.50 5.84
N GLY A 76 -7.80 -8.34 5.62
CA GLY A 76 -8.94 -8.48 6.53
C GLY A 76 -8.60 -9.08 7.90
N ASP A 77 -7.43 -9.71 8.03
CA ASP A 77 -6.86 -10.22 9.28
C ASP A 77 -5.88 -9.23 9.94
N LEU A 78 -5.86 -7.98 9.47
CA LEU A 78 -4.93 -6.91 9.90
C LEU A 78 -3.45 -7.26 9.64
N ALA A 79 -3.16 -8.16 8.70
CA ALA A 79 -1.83 -8.23 8.13
C ALA A 79 -1.56 -6.98 7.29
N TYR A 80 -0.41 -6.35 7.52
CA TYR A 80 0.05 -5.17 6.80
C TYR A 80 1.20 -5.55 5.87
N TYR A 81 1.22 -4.94 4.68
CA TYR A 81 2.26 -5.13 3.68
C TYR A 81 2.71 -3.76 3.17
N LEU A 82 4.02 -3.58 2.96
CA LEU A 82 4.59 -2.43 2.25
C LEU A 82 5.29 -2.93 0.99
N ILE A 83 4.58 -2.86 -0.15
CA ILE A 83 5.00 -3.46 -1.41
C ILE A 83 5.46 -2.33 -2.36
N PRO A 84 6.73 -2.29 -2.76
CA PRO A 84 7.19 -1.34 -3.77
C PRO A 84 6.40 -1.48 -5.07
N VAL A 85 6.00 -0.38 -5.69
CA VAL A 85 5.23 -0.42 -6.95
C VAL A 85 5.99 -1.16 -8.07
N SER A 86 7.32 -1.04 -8.07
CA SER A 86 8.20 -1.75 -9.00
C SER A 86 8.15 -3.28 -8.86
N ALA A 87 7.81 -3.80 -7.68
CA ALA A 87 7.67 -5.24 -7.45
C ALA A 87 6.33 -5.81 -7.96
N VAL A 88 5.33 -4.95 -8.20
CA VAL A 88 4.02 -5.34 -8.70
C VAL A 88 4.00 -5.45 -10.23
N GLY A 89 4.80 -4.63 -10.93
CA GLY A 89 4.94 -4.71 -12.39
C GLY A 89 3.66 -4.42 -13.16
N GLY A 90 2.83 -3.47 -12.69
CA GLY A 90 1.60 -3.05 -13.40
C GLY A 90 0.43 -4.03 -13.29
N LEU A 91 0.48 -5.02 -12.39
CA LEU A 91 -0.67 -5.90 -12.16
C LEU A 91 -1.84 -5.16 -11.52
N HIS A 92 -3.06 -5.38 -12.04
CA HIS A 92 -4.29 -4.80 -11.48
C HIS A 92 -4.71 -5.42 -10.15
N ALA A 93 -4.33 -6.66 -9.90
CA ALA A 93 -4.61 -7.37 -8.66
C ALA A 93 -3.53 -8.41 -8.39
N ILE A 94 -3.25 -8.64 -7.12
CA ILE A 94 -2.25 -9.61 -6.67
C ILE A 94 -2.81 -10.48 -5.54
N HIS A 95 -2.20 -11.65 -5.37
CA HIS A 95 -2.37 -12.50 -4.20
C HIS A 95 -1.27 -12.17 -3.18
N LEU A 96 -1.65 -11.78 -1.95
CA LEU A 96 -0.68 -11.29 -0.96
C LEU A 96 0.39 -12.31 -0.56
N SER A 97 0.06 -13.61 -0.57
CA SER A 97 1.04 -14.69 -0.31
C SER A 97 2.26 -14.67 -1.25
N ALA A 98 2.11 -14.21 -2.50
CA ALA A 98 3.25 -14.05 -3.41
C ALA A 98 4.20 -12.90 -3.01
N TYR A 99 3.78 -12.08 -2.06
CA TYR A 99 4.44 -10.87 -1.59
C TYR A 99 4.77 -10.93 -0.09
N ASP A 100 4.80 -12.12 0.53
CA ASP A 100 5.03 -12.29 1.97
C ASP A 100 6.37 -11.71 2.47
N ARG A 101 7.38 -11.60 1.61
CA ARG A 101 8.64 -10.91 1.94
C ARG A 101 8.47 -9.42 2.27
N PHE A 102 7.35 -8.82 1.87
CA PHE A 102 7.00 -7.42 2.10
C PHE A 102 6.02 -7.25 3.26
N ARG A 103 5.69 -8.34 3.96
CA ARG A 103 4.80 -8.29 5.12
C ARG A 103 5.52 -7.57 6.26
N LEU A 104 4.82 -6.61 6.86
CA LEU A 104 5.31 -5.84 7.98
C LEU A 104 5.07 -6.61 9.28
N VAL A 105 6.01 -6.49 10.21
CA VAL A 105 5.83 -6.96 11.58
C VAL A 105 4.82 -6.03 12.25
N GLN A 106 3.94 -6.57 13.08
CA GLN A 106 3.08 -5.75 13.92
C GLN A 106 3.97 -5.00 14.91
N SER A 107 3.90 -3.66 14.89
CA SER A 107 4.56 -2.86 15.93
C SER A 107 3.92 -3.22 17.28
N PRO A 108 4.73 -3.42 18.34
CA PRO A 108 4.23 -3.81 19.66
C PRO A 108 3.28 -2.80 20.30
#